data_AF-A0AAV7XFN9-F1
#
_entry.id   AF-A0AAV7XFN9-F1
#
_cell.length_a   1.000
_cell.length_b   1.000
_cell.length_c   1.000
_cell.angle_alpha   90.00
_cell.angle_beta   90.00
_cell.angle_gamma   90.00
#
_symmetry.space_group_name_H-M   'P 1'
#
loop_
_entity.id
_entity.type
_entity.pdbx_description
1 polymer ?
#
loop_
_entity_poly.entity_id
_entity_poly.type
_entity_poly.pdbx_seq_one_letter_code
_entity_poly.pdbx_strand_id
1 'polypeptide(L)'
;MATRVKQEPVSPTSRDVSSPPPGVNHNSQIVEREQRILNLLQKSTKAISDKEILLEIPDLSPQDRATIINNLLQKGFLDVFKQGEKLVYKFKEPSCPSKIKGADNEEKIVYSIIEKAGNKGIWTRDLRVECNLDQTTLNKILKKLESEKVIKAVKSVAAARKKVYMLYSLEPDSSVTGGAWYNDQDFEAEFVDVLNQQCYRFLHQKKEAVKNCKDGPIVAQNMASASSKDVWKYISELGISKVQLAVQDIETILNTLVYDGKAERSVLADGSLMYRAVESLLPPPGIVRTPCGVCPILKQCSDIGSINPNNCVYMTEWLE
;
A
#
# COMPACT_ATOMS: atom_id res chain seq x y z
N MET A 1 25.04 -16.40 -18.62
CA MET A 1 25.58 -16.89 -19.90
C MET A 1 24.46 -17.61 -20.64
N ALA A 2 23.97 -17.07 -21.76
CA ALA A 2 22.90 -17.70 -22.53
C ALA A 2 23.47 -18.85 -23.35
N THR A 3 23.10 -20.08 -23.00
CA THR A 3 23.48 -21.30 -23.71
C THR A 3 22.68 -21.39 -25.01
N ARG A 4 23.26 -20.90 -26.12
CA ARG A 4 22.64 -20.97 -27.45
C ARG A 4 22.84 -22.37 -28.03
N VAL A 5 21.76 -23.04 -28.44
CA VAL A 5 21.84 -24.33 -29.15
C VAL A 5 22.40 -24.07 -30.56
N LYS A 6 23.54 -24.67 -30.90
CA LYS A 6 24.19 -24.53 -32.22
C LYS A 6 23.50 -25.45 -33.24
N GLN A 7 23.33 -24.95 -34.47
CA GLN A 7 22.94 -25.76 -35.63
C GLN A 7 24.17 -26.47 -36.20
N GLU A 8 24.04 -27.76 -36.55
CA GLU A 8 25.06 -28.52 -37.29
C GLU A 8 24.98 -28.25 -38.80
N PRO A 9 26.12 -28.20 -39.53
CA PRO A 9 26.14 -28.00 -40.97
C PRO A 9 25.93 -29.33 -41.72
N VAL A 10 25.04 -29.34 -42.71
CA VAL A 10 24.88 -30.46 -43.66
C VAL A 10 25.35 -30.02 -45.05
N SER A 11 26.29 -30.77 -45.61
CA SER A 11 26.92 -30.62 -46.94
C SER A 11 25.99 -31.05 -48.11
N PRO A 12 26.25 -30.59 -49.36
CA PRO A 12 25.25 -30.62 -50.43
C PRO A 12 25.32 -31.91 -51.27
N THR A 13 24.17 -32.54 -51.51
CA THR A 13 23.99 -33.50 -52.60
C THR A 13 22.69 -33.20 -53.35
N SER A 14 22.80 -33.36 -54.67
CA SER A 14 21.97 -32.78 -55.72
C SER A 14 20.75 -33.60 -56.14
N ARG A 15 19.78 -32.89 -56.77
CA ARG A 15 18.62 -33.35 -57.60
C ARG A 15 17.41 -33.81 -56.77
N ASP A 16 16.16 -33.45 -57.05
CA ASP A 16 15.51 -32.92 -58.26
C ASP A 16 14.39 -31.93 -57.92
N VAL A 17 14.09 -31.06 -58.89
CA VAL A 17 13.03 -30.06 -58.85
C VAL A 17 11.67 -30.74 -58.99
N SER A 18 10.81 -30.59 -57.99
CA SER A 18 9.37 -30.59 -58.19
C SER A 18 8.73 -29.63 -57.18
N SER A 19 8.40 -28.44 -57.68
CA SER A 19 7.63 -27.43 -56.96
C SER A 19 6.16 -27.85 -56.87
N PRO A 20 5.49 -27.63 -55.73
CA PRO A 20 4.09 -27.19 -55.75
C PRO A 20 3.87 -26.01 -54.76
N PRO A 21 2.64 -25.46 -54.63
CA PRO A 21 2.18 -24.15 -55.12
C PRO A 21 2.26 -23.01 -54.07
N PRO A 22 1.99 -21.76 -54.46
CA PRO A 22 2.17 -20.58 -53.60
C PRO A 22 1.02 -20.41 -52.59
N GLY A 23 1.38 -20.06 -51.34
CA GLY A 23 0.46 -19.42 -50.40
C GLY A 23 0.12 -20.22 -49.14
N VAL A 24 1.13 -20.52 -48.30
CA VAL A 24 0.89 -20.80 -46.87
C VAL A 24 1.88 -19.97 -46.06
N ASN A 25 1.35 -19.08 -45.22
CA ASN A 25 2.13 -18.20 -44.36
C ASN A 25 2.96 -19.03 -43.37
N HIS A 26 4.23 -19.27 -43.68
CA HIS A 26 5.14 -20.05 -42.83
C HIS A 26 5.21 -19.49 -41.40
N ASN A 27 5.06 -18.17 -41.26
CA ASN A 27 5.10 -17.46 -39.98
C ASN A 27 3.89 -17.75 -39.08
N SER A 28 2.70 -18.01 -39.64
CA SER A 28 1.50 -18.29 -38.82
C SER A 28 1.53 -19.69 -38.23
N GLN A 29 2.09 -20.66 -38.95
CA GLN A 29 2.28 -22.03 -38.46
C GLN A 29 3.31 -22.10 -37.32
N ILE A 30 4.35 -21.27 -37.36
CA ILE A 30 5.37 -21.20 -36.30
C ILE A 30 4.76 -20.67 -34.99
N VAL A 31 3.90 -19.66 -35.06
CA VAL A 31 3.22 -19.09 -33.87
C VAL A 31 2.23 -20.10 -33.25
N GLU A 32 1.50 -20.83 -34.07
CA GLU A 32 0.57 -21.86 -33.58
C GLU A 32 1.32 -23.04 -32.93
N ARG A 33 2.45 -23.45 -33.52
CA ARG A 33 3.35 -24.47 -32.96
C ARG A 33 4.02 -24.00 -31.67
N GLU A 34 4.37 -22.72 -31.57
CA GLU A 34 4.90 -22.09 -30.34
C GLU A 34 3.90 -22.17 -29.18
N GLN A 35 2.63 -21.86 -29.43
CA GLN A 35 1.56 -21.94 -28.42
C GLN A 35 1.30 -23.38 -27.94
N ARG A 36 1.39 -24.37 -28.84
CA ARG A 36 1.24 -25.80 -28.47
C ARG A 36 2.39 -26.27 -27.57
N ILE A 37 3.62 -25.85 -27.86
CA ILE A 37 4.78 -26.16 -27.01
C ILE A 37 4.66 -25.48 -25.64
N LEU A 38 4.18 -24.23 -25.58
CA LEU A 38 3.90 -23.54 -24.32
C LEU A 38 2.84 -24.26 -23.48
N ASN A 39 1.74 -24.70 -24.09
CA ASN A 39 0.69 -25.44 -23.41
C ASN A 39 1.20 -26.78 -22.87
N LEU A 40 2.06 -27.48 -23.62
CA LEU A 40 2.67 -28.73 -23.16
C LEU A 40 3.60 -28.50 -21.97
N LEU A 41 4.41 -27.43 -22.03
CA LEU A 41 5.29 -27.00 -20.94
C LEU A 41 4.51 -26.61 -19.67
N GLN A 42 3.36 -25.96 -19.81
CA GLN A 42 2.49 -25.61 -18.68
C GLN A 42 1.82 -26.83 -18.03
N LYS A 43 1.43 -27.83 -18.83
CA LYS A 43 0.78 -29.05 -18.34
C LYS A 43 1.74 -29.98 -17.62
N SER A 44 3.01 -30.00 -18.01
CA SER A 44 4.02 -30.85 -17.40
C SER A 44 4.66 -30.20 -16.17
N THR A 45 4.61 -30.88 -15.02
CA THR A 45 5.34 -30.45 -13.81
C THR A 45 6.83 -30.84 -13.84
N LYS A 46 7.24 -31.70 -14.78
CA LYS A 46 8.62 -32.18 -14.96
C LYS A 46 9.28 -31.55 -16.19
N ALA A 47 10.61 -31.52 -16.20
CA ALA A 47 11.38 -31.03 -17.35
C ALA A 47 11.16 -31.95 -18.56
N ILE A 48 10.85 -31.36 -19.72
CA ILE A 48 10.49 -32.05 -20.95
C ILE A 48 11.73 -32.22 -21.83
N SER A 49 11.89 -33.38 -22.45
CA SER A 49 12.99 -33.65 -23.40
C SER A 49 12.59 -33.40 -24.85
N ASP A 50 13.58 -33.26 -25.74
CA ASP A 50 13.35 -33.14 -27.19
C ASP A 50 12.46 -34.25 -27.77
N LYS A 51 12.50 -35.45 -27.19
CA LYS A 51 11.71 -36.61 -27.63
C LYS A 51 10.22 -36.45 -27.31
N GLU A 52 9.89 -35.82 -26.21
CA GLU A 52 8.50 -35.60 -25.78
C GLU A 52 7.85 -34.48 -26.60
N ILE A 53 8.63 -33.47 -27.00
CA ILE A 53 8.18 -32.42 -27.93
C ILE A 53 7.90 -33.01 -29.33
N LEU A 54 8.73 -33.96 -29.77
CA LEU A 54 8.54 -34.69 -31.05
C LEU A 54 7.34 -35.63 -31.03
N LEU A 55 6.96 -36.17 -29.87
CA LEU A 55 5.77 -37.03 -29.74
C LEU A 55 4.47 -36.23 -29.88
N GLU A 56 4.42 -35.01 -29.33
CA GLU A 56 3.23 -34.16 -29.42
C GLU A 56 3.11 -33.46 -30.79
N ILE A 57 4.25 -33.17 -31.43
CA ILE A 57 4.30 -32.53 -32.77
C ILE A 57 5.26 -33.33 -33.67
N PRO A 58 4.77 -34.39 -34.34
CA PRO A 58 5.59 -35.27 -35.18
C PRO A 58 6.13 -34.59 -36.45
N ASP A 59 5.46 -33.54 -36.92
CA ASP A 59 5.74 -32.82 -38.17
C ASP A 59 6.65 -31.58 -37.99
N LEU A 60 7.47 -31.57 -36.94
CA LEU A 60 8.33 -30.44 -36.61
C LEU A 60 9.77 -30.65 -37.12
N SER A 61 10.19 -29.82 -38.07
CA SER A 61 11.58 -29.84 -38.55
C SER A 61 12.57 -29.49 -37.41
N PRO A 62 13.78 -30.07 -37.39
CA PRO A 62 14.78 -29.73 -36.38
C PRO A 62 15.14 -28.23 -36.35
N GLN A 63 15.05 -27.54 -37.49
CA GLN A 63 15.34 -26.11 -37.64
C GLN A 63 14.23 -25.24 -37.04
N ASP A 64 12.96 -25.57 -37.29
CA ASP A 64 11.82 -24.83 -36.72
C ASP A 64 11.74 -25.04 -35.20
N ARG A 65 12.04 -26.25 -34.72
CA ARG A 65 12.12 -26.56 -33.28
C ARG A 65 13.16 -25.68 -32.58
N ALA A 66 14.37 -25.60 -33.12
CA ALA A 66 15.42 -24.75 -32.56
C ALA A 66 15.02 -23.26 -32.58
N THR A 67 14.33 -22.82 -33.64
CA THR A 67 13.85 -21.44 -33.77
C THR A 67 12.79 -21.12 -32.73
N ILE A 68 11.80 -22.00 -32.54
CA ILE A 68 10.74 -21.81 -31.54
C ILE A 68 11.30 -21.85 -30.12
N ILE A 69 12.21 -22.78 -29.81
CA ILE A 69 12.86 -22.85 -28.49
C ILE A 69 13.67 -21.58 -28.22
N ASN A 70 14.43 -21.09 -29.21
CA ASN A 70 15.16 -19.83 -29.08
C ASN A 70 14.22 -18.63 -28.88
N ASN A 71 13.07 -18.60 -29.55
CA ASN A 71 12.05 -17.55 -29.35
C ASN A 71 11.44 -17.60 -27.95
N LEU A 72 11.12 -18.80 -27.44
CA LEU A 72 10.59 -19.00 -26.08
C LEU A 72 11.62 -18.66 -24.99
N LEU A 73 12.90 -18.95 -25.25
CA LEU A 73 14.01 -18.52 -24.40
C LEU A 73 14.17 -17.01 -24.38
N GLN A 74 14.09 -16.35 -25.55
CA GLN A 74 14.15 -14.88 -25.64
C GLN A 74 12.97 -14.21 -24.94
N LYS A 75 11.78 -14.81 -25.03
CA LYS A 75 10.57 -14.34 -24.33
C LYS A 75 10.58 -14.67 -22.82
N GLY A 76 11.51 -15.50 -22.35
CA GLY A 76 11.71 -15.79 -20.93
C GLY A 76 10.76 -16.83 -20.33
N PHE A 77 10.03 -17.60 -21.15
CA PHE A 77 9.07 -18.61 -20.70
C PHE A 77 9.69 -19.97 -20.38
N LEU A 78 10.99 -20.14 -20.60
CA LEU A 78 11.63 -21.46 -20.68
C LEU A 78 13.05 -21.42 -20.11
N ASP A 79 13.42 -22.40 -19.30
CA ASP A 79 14.79 -22.65 -18.84
C ASP A 79 15.32 -23.96 -19.44
N VAL A 80 16.56 -23.95 -19.94
CA VAL A 80 17.22 -25.13 -20.54
C VAL A 80 18.22 -25.72 -19.54
N PHE A 81 18.09 -27.02 -19.28
CA PHE A 81 19.01 -27.79 -18.46
C PHE A 81 19.66 -28.90 -19.29
N LYS A 82 20.88 -29.29 -18.90
CA LYS A 82 21.59 -30.41 -19.51
C LYS A 82 21.56 -31.59 -18.54
N GLN A 83 20.88 -32.67 -18.92
CA GLN A 83 20.82 -33.91 -18.14
C GLN A 83 21.54 -35.00 -18.93
N GLY A 84 22.84 -35.18 -18.66
CA GLY A 84 23.73 -36.03 -19.46
C GLY A 84 24.03 -35.41 -20.84
N GLU A 85 23.86 -36.19 -21.92
CA GLU A 85 23.99 -35.70 -23.31
C GLU A 85 22.72 -35.07 -23.88
N LYS A 86 21.63 -35.01 -23.11
CA LYS A 86 20.32 -34.53 -23.59
C LYS A 86 19.94 -33.18 -22.96
N LEU A 87 19.29 -32.33 -23.76
CA LEU A 87 18.69 -31.08 -23.30
C LEU A 87 17.28 -31.35 -22.79
N VAL A 88 16.95 -30.76 -21.63
CA VAL A 88 15.61 -30.78 -21.04
C VAL A 88 15.15 -29.36 -20.75
N TYR A 89 13.86 -29.10 -20.95
CA TYR A 89 13.26 -27.78 -20.91
C TYR A 89 12.22 -27.71 -19.80
N LYS A 90 12.29 -26.67 -18.97
CA LYS A 90 11.31 -26.46 -17.90
C LYS A 90 10.56 -25.15 -18.12
N PHE A 91 9.25 -25.18 -17.94
CA PHE A 91 8.43 -23.97 -17.97
C PHE A 91 8.78 -23.04 -16.81
N LYS A 92 8.85 -21.75 -17.11
CA LYS A 92 9.00 -20.67 -16.13
C LYS A 92 7.89 -19.66 -16.38
N GLU A 93 7.09 -19.39 -15.36
CA GLU A 93 6.17 -18.24 -15.44
C GLU A 93 6.99 -16.96 -15.62
N PRO A 94 6.54 -16.03 -16.48
CA PRO A 94 7.18 -14.73 -16.59
C PRO A 94 6.90 -13.95 -15.30
N SER A 95 7.70 -14.17 -14.25
CA SER A 95 7.90 -13.15 -13.24
C SER A 95 8.44 -11.93 -13.99
N CYS A 96 7.66 -10.86 -13.99
CA CYS A 96 7.86 -9.59 -14.70
C CYS A 96 9.26 -9.45 -15.34
N PRO A 97 9.39 -9.45 -16.68
CA PRO A 97 10.68 -9.30 -17.34
C PRO A 97 11.22 -7.91 -17.01
N SER A 98 12.14 -7.86 -16.05
CA SER A 98 13.26 -6.93 -15.97
C SER A 98 12.96 -5.55 -16.58
N LYS A 99 12.24 -4.70 -15.85
CA LYS A 99 12.27 -3.25 -16.11
C LYS A 99 13.68 -2.66 -15.94
N ILE A 100 14.62 -3.42 -15.39
CA ILE A 100 16.03 -3.05 -15.27
C ILE A 100 16.82 -3.75 -16.39
N LYS A 101 16.86 -3.13 -17.57
CA LYS A 101 17.76 -3.55 -18.65
C LYS A 101 19.20 -3.25 -18.21
N GLY A 102 20.01 -4.30 -17.99
CA GLY A 102 21.42 -4.18 -17.60
C GLY A 102 21.72 -4.27 -16.10
N ALA A 103 20.78 -4.74 -15.27
CA ALA A 103 21.02 -4.93 -13.84
C ALA A 103 22.00 -6.08 -13.55
N ASP A 104 22.95 -5.83 -12.66
CA ASP A 104 23.81 -6.84 -12.05
C ASP A 104 22.96 -7.90 -11.33
N ASN A 105 23.49 -9.12 -11.21
CA ASN A 105 22.73 -10.24 -10.63
C ASN A 105 22.26 -9.95 -9.20
N GLU A 106 23.03 -9.15 -8.45
CA GLU A 106 22.71 -8.65 -7.11
C GLU A 106 21.54 -7.66 -7.11
N GLU A 107 21.47 -6.76 -8.11
CA GLU A 107 20.38 -5.78 -8.24
C GLU A 107 19.03 -6.48 -8.48
N LYS A 108 19.04 -7.56 -9.26
CA LYS A 108 17.84 -8.36 -9.52
C LYS A 108 17.33 -9.07 -8.27
N ILE A 109 18.24 -9.55 -7.42
CA ILE A 109 17.90 -10.20 -6.15
C ILE A 109 17.24 -9.18 -5.20
N VAL A 110 17.87 -8.02 -5.03
CA VAL A 110 17.33 -6.93 -4.18
C VAL A 110 15.95 -6.49 -4.68
N TYR A 111 15.79 -6.30 -5.98
CA TYR A 111 14.50 -5.92 -6.56
C TYR A 111 13.41 -6.98 -6.32
N SER A 112 13.73 -8.27 -6.54
CA SER A 112 12.76 -9.36 -6.35
C SER A 112 12.28 -9.47 -4.89
N ILE A 113 13.16 -9.24 -3.91
CA ILE A 113 12.79 -9.26 -2.49
C ILE A 113 11.89 -8.07 -2.14
N ILE A 114 12.21 -6.87 -2.65
CA ILE A 114 11.37 -5.67 -2.46
C ILE A 114 9.99 -5.86 -3.11
N GLU A 115 9.93 -6.45 -4.30
CA GLU A 115 8.68 -6.77 -5.00
C GLU A 115 7.81 -7.75 -4.20
N LYS A 116 8.42 -8.79 -3.60
CA LYS A 116 7.73 -9.73 -2.72
C LYS A 116 7.18 -9.09 -1.45
N ALA A 117 7.83 -8.04 -0.93
CA ALA A 117 7.40 -7.35 0.28
C ALA A 117 6.14 -6.48 0.07
N GLY A 118 5.81 -6.13 -1.18
CA GLY A 118 4.60 -5.40 -1.55
C GLY A 118 4.43 -4.07 -0.81
N ASN A 119 3.20 -3.80 -0.35
CA ASN A 119 2.79 -2.50 0.20
C ASN A 119 3.26 -2.24 1.65
N LYS A 120 3.69 -3.28 2.38
CA LYS A 120 4.30 -3.09 3.72
C LYS A 120 5.78 -2.70 3.62
N GLY A 121 6.39 -2.97 2.46
CA GLY A 121 7.81 -2.78 2.22
C GLY A 121 8.69 -3.68 3.09
N ILE A 122 10.00 -3.58 2.86
CA ILE A 122 11.01 -4.34 3.62
C ILE A 122 11.98 -3.38 4.31
N TRP A 123 12.33 -3.70 5.56
CA TRP A 123 13.32 -2.93 6.30
C TRP A 123 14.72 -3.18 5.77
N THR A 124 15.58 -2.15 5.75
CA THR A 124 16.98 -2.27 5.31
C THR A 124 17.76 -3.38 6.02
N ARG A 125 17.50 -3.61 7.32
CA ARG A 125 18.18 -4.68 8.08
C ARG A 125 17.74 -6.07 7.61
N ASP A 126 16.43 -6.26 7.43
CA ASP A 126 15.86 -7.53 7.00
C ASP A 126 16.25 -7.82 5.55
N LEU A 127 16.23 -6.79 4.69
CA LEU A 127 16.70 -6.87 3.31
C LEU A 127 18.18 -7.28 3.23
N ARG A 128 19.02 -6.82 4.15
CA ARG A 128 20.43 -7.22 4.22
C ARG A 128 20.57 -8.71 4.55
N VAL A 129 19.78 -9.20 5.50
CA VAL A 129 19.80 -10.61 5.92
C VAL A 129 19.33 -11.51 4.78
N GLU A 130 18.29 -11.11 4.04
CA GLU A 130 17.78 -11.93 2.92
C GLU A 130 18.65 -11.88 1.67
N CYS A 131 19.25 -10.73 1.33
CA CYS A 131 20.12 -10.62 0.16
C CYS A 131 21.51 -11.22 0.39
N ASN A 132 21.93 -11.40 1.66
CA ASN A 132 23.28 -11.79 2.05
C ASN A 132 24.38 -10.90 1.40
N LEU A 133 24.14 -9.58 1.39
CA LEU A 133 25.05 -8.58 0.81
C LEU A 133 25.65 -7.67 1.89
N ASP A 134 26.86 -7.18 1.65
CA ASP A 134 27.51 -6.18 2.49
C ASP A 134 26.74 -4.85 2.50
N GLN A 135 26.75 -4.17 3.65
CA GLN A 135 26.01 -2.91 3.86
C GLN A 135 26.35 -1.84 2.82
N THR A 136 27.62 -1.75 2.42
CA THR A 136 28.10 -0.75 1.46
C THR A 136 27.55 -1.01 0.06
N THR A 137 27.55 -2.28 -0.37
CA THR A 137 27.05 -2.70 -1.68
C THR A 137 25.52 -2.55 -1.75
N LEU A 138 24.81 -3.00 -0.71
CA LEU A 138 23.36 -2.82 -0.61
C LEU A 138 22.96 -1.35 -0.69
N ASN A 139 23.66 -0.46 0.04
CA ASN A 139 23.38 0.97 -0.01
C ASN A 139 23.65 1.60 -1.39
N LYS A 140 24.65 1.12 -2.15
CA LYS A 140 24.90 1.58 -3.53
C LYS A 140 23.77 1.16 -4.46
N ILE A 141 23.35 -0.11 -4.40
CA ILE A 141 22.24 -0.65 -5.20
C ILE A 141 20.94 0.08 -4.88
N LEU A 142 20.61 0.26 -3.59
CA LEU A 142 19.41 0.98 -3.18
C LEU A 142 19.39 2.42 -3.69
N LYS A 143 20.52 3.14 -3.61
CA LYS A 143 20.64 4.51 -4.16
C LYS A 143 20.45 4.54 -5.67
N LYS A 144 21.01 3.56 -6.40
CA LYS A 144 20.83 3.44 -7.86
C LYS A 144 19.36 3.21 -8.21
N LEU A 145 18.72 2.21 -7.59
CA LEU A 145 17.31 1.88 -7.82
C LEU A 145 16.35 3.02 -7.41
N GLU A 146 16.71 3.79 -6.37
CA GLU A 146 15.97 4.98 -5.94
C GLU A 146 16.15 6.14 -6.95
N SER A 147 17.35 6.33 -7.49
CA SER A 147 17.62 7.35 -8.52
C SER A 147 16.89 7.06 -9.85
N GLU A 148 16.74 5.79 -10.21
CA GLU A 148 15.98 5.34 -11.38
C GLU A 148 14.45 5.35 -11.15
N LYS A 149 13.98 5.74 -9.95
CA LYS A 149 12.57 5.70 -9.52
C LYS A 149 11.91 4.33 -9.69
N VAL A 150 12.68 3.26 -9.50
CA VAL A 150 12.18 1.88 -9.49
C VAL A 150 11.65 1.53 -8.10
N ILE A 151 12.36 1.98 -7.06
CA ILE A 151 11.97 1.84 -5.66
C ILE A 151 11.84 3.22 -5.02
N LYS A 152 11.12 3.29 -3.91
CA LYS A 152 11.07 4.45 -3.03
C LYS A 152 11.32 4.04 -1.60
N ALA A 153 11.85 4.97 -0.83
CA ALA A 153 12.02 4.83 0.60
C ALA A 153 10.88 5.50 1.35
N VAL A 154 10.27 4.78 2.28
CA VAL A 154 9.27 5.31 3.21
C VAL A 154 9.78 5.10 4.63
N LYS A 155 9.65 6.11 5.48
CA LYS A 155 9.97 5.98 6.90
C LYS A 155 8.70 5.56 7.63
N SER A 156 8.81 4.58 8.51
CA SER A 156 7.67 4.08 9.29
C SER A 156 7.29 5.06 10.40
N VAL A 157 5.99 5.32 10.52
CA VAL A 157 5.43 6.13 11.62
C VAL A 157 5.41 5.37 12.95
N ALA A 158 5.09 4.08 12.93
CA ALA A 158 5.03 3.24 14.13
C ALA A 158 6.40 3.02 14.81
N ALA A 159 7.49 3.04 14.02
CA ALA A 159 8.84 2.86 14.53
C ALA A 159 9.74 3.98 14.01
N ALA A 160 9.90 5.02 14.83
CA ALA A 160 10.80 6.13 14.56
C ALA A 160 12.18 5.60 14.13
N ARG A 161 12.70 6.08 13.00
CA ARG A 161 13.99 5.70 12.36
C ARG A 161 13.98 4.38 11.57
N LYS A 162 12.86 3.65 11.44
CA LYS A 162 12.79 2.47 10.58
C LYS A 162 12.51 2.88 9.12
N LYS A 163 13.51 2.77 8.25
CA LYS A 163 13.40 3.02 6.80
C LYS A 163 13.01 1.74 6.07
N VAL A 164 11.83 1.72 5.47
CA VAL A 164 11.37 0.62 4.62
C VAL A 164 11.47 0.98 3.14
N TYR A 165 11.72 -0.01 2.30
CA TYR A 165 11.81 0.13 0.86
C TYR A 165 10.67 -0.63 0.19
N MET A 166 10.11 -0.04 -0.86
CA MET A 166 9.04 -0.62 -1.67
C MET A 166 9.13 -0.15 -3.12
N LEU A 167 8.35 -0.77 -4.00
CA LEU A 167 8.28 -0.33 -5.39
C LEU A 167 7.71 1.10 -5.50
N TYR A 168 8.23 1.88 -6.45
CA TYR A 168 7.82 3.27 -6.63
C TYR A 168 6.32 3.40 -6.93
N SER A 169 5.79 2.48 -7.75
CA SER A 169 4.39 2.44 -8.16
C SER A 169 3.42 1.97 -7.08
N LEU A 170 3.89 1.40 -5.98
CA LEU A 170 3.01 0.89 -4.91
C LEU A 170 2.77 1.96 -3.86
N GLU A 171 1.52 2.16 -3.47
CA GLU A 171 1.17 3.01 -2.34
C GLU A 171 1.46 2.28 -1.02
N PRO A 172 2.07 2.97 -0.04
CA PRO A 172 2.35 2.35 1.25
C PRO A 172 1.08 2.06 2.03
N ASP A 173 1.11 0.93 2.74
CA ASP A 173 0.03 0.55 3.63
C ASP A 173 -0.14 1.56 4.78
N SER A 174 -1.39 1.76 5.23
CA SER A 174 -1.71 2.70 6.31
C SER A 174 -1.00 2.37 7.63
N SER A 175 -0.65 1.10 7.86
CA SER A 175 0.15 0.69 9.02
C SER A 175 1.59 1.24 8.99
N VAL A 176 2.11 1.57 7.81
CA VAL A 176 3.46 2.13 7.63
C VAL A 176 3.42 3.65 7.66
N THR A 177 2.43 4.26 7.00
CA THR A 177 2.27 5.73 6.93
C THR A 177 1.53 6.34 8.11
N GLY A 178 0.87 5.56 8.95
CA GLY A 178 0.03 6.07 10.04
C GLY A 178 -1.37 6.51 9.59
N GLY A 179 -1.73 6.31 8.32
CA GLY A 179 -3.04 6.65 7.77
C GLY A 179 -3.15 8.12 7.33
N ALA A 180 -4.37 8.67 7.34
CA ALA A 180 -4.67 10.00 6.81
C ALA A 180 -4.20 11.17 7.70
N TRP A 181 -3.69 10.90 8.90
CA TRP A 181 -3.33 11.92 9.91
C TRP A 181 -1.85 12.31 9.90
N TYR A 182 -1.05 11.68 9.05
CA TYR A 182 0.39 11.88 8.99
C TYR A 182 0.81 12.31 7.60
N ASN A 183 1.74 13.26 7.57
CA ASN A 183 2.40 13.70 6.36
C ASN A 183 3.91 13.71 6.62
N ASP A 184 4.64 12.93 5.83
CA ASP A 184 6.09 12.77 5.99
C ASP A 184 6.58 12.40 7.41
N GLN A 185 5.75 11.67 8.18
CA GLN A 185 5.89 11.26 9.60
C GLN A 185 5.51 12.31 10.64
N ASP A 186 5.18 13.54 10.24
CA ASP A 186 4.66 14.52 11.18
C ASP A 186 3.15 14.35 11.31
N PHE A 187 2.67 14.34 12.55
CA PHE A 187 1.25 14.29 12.85
C PHE A 187 0.63 15.66 12.54
N GLU A 188 -0.37 15.69 11.66
CA GLU A 188 -1.05 16.92 11.26
C GLU A 188 -2.11 17.33 12.29
N ALA A 189 -1.67 17.78 13.48
CA ALA A 189 -2.55 18.18 14.57
C ALA A 189 -3.56 19.27 14.15
N GLU A 190 -3.09 20.30 13.44
CA GLU A 190 -3.94 21.40 12.97
C GLU A 190 -5.04 20.92 12.03
N PHE A 191 -4.72 19.94 11.16
CA PHE A 191 -5.69 19.36 10.24
C PHE A 191 -6.76 18.56 10.99
N VAL A 192 -6.34 17.75 11.97
CA VAL A 192 -7.23 16.99 12.84
C VAL A 192 -8.16 17.93 13.62
N ASP A 193 -7.63 19.02 14.16
CA ASP A 193 -8.42 20.01 14.91
C ASP A 193 -9.45 20.72 14.02
N VAL A 194 -9.07 21.08 12.79
CA VAL A 194 -10.01 21.66 11.81
C VAL A 194 -11.13 20.66 11.53
N LEU A 195 -10.81 19.39 11.25
CA LEU A 195 -11.83 18.37 10.99
C LEU A 195 -12.73 18.11 12.21
N ASN A 196 -12.17 18.08 13.42
CA ASN A 196 -12.92 17.96 14.66
C ASN A 196 -13.94 19.09 14.78
N GLN A 197 -13.52 20.33 14.57
CA GLN A 197 -14.39 21.50 14.59
C GLN A 197 -15.48 21.43 13.51
N GLN A 198 -15.15 21.01 12.29
CA GLN A 198 -16.12 20.90 11.20
C GLN A 198 -17.15 19.79 11.45
N CYS A 199 -16.71 18.63 11.96
CA CYS A 199 -17.60 17.53 12.34
C CYS A 199 -18.56 17.97 13.45
N TYR A 200 -18.04 18.66 14.48
CA TYR A 200 -18.87 19.20 15.56
C TYR A 200 -19.88 20.23 15.03
N ARG A 201 -19.43 21.16 14.17
CA ARG A 201 -20.30 22.18 13.58
C ARG A 201 -21.47 21.55 12.83
N PHE A 202 -21.24 20.49 12.06
CA PHE A 202 -22.30 19.78 11.35
C PHE A 202 -23.34 19.17 12.31
N LEU A 203 -22.88 18.45 13.33
CA LEU A 203 -23.76 17.84 14.33
C LEU A 203 -24.54 18.91 15.13
N HIS A 204 -23.89 20.01 15.47
CA HIS A 204 -24.50 21.13 16.17
C HIS A 204 -25.56 21.82 15.30
N GLN A 205 -25.30 22.04 14.01
CA GLN A 205 -26.29 22.60 13.07
C GLN A 205 -27.54 21.72 12.96
N LYS A 206 -27.38 20.40 12.92
CA LYS A 206 -28.52 19.47 12.95
C LYS A 206 -29.33 19.59 14.24
N LYS A 207 -28.65 19.71 15.38
CA LYS A 207 -29.31 19.92 16.68
C LYS A 207 -30.09 21.24 16.73
N GLU A 208 -29.49 22.33 16.24
CA GLU A 208 -30.16 23.63 16.18
C GLU A 208 -31.38 23.63 15.26
N ALA A 209 -31.30 22.92 14.12
CA ALA A 209 -32.43 22.79 13.19
C ALA A 209 -33.65 22.14 13.86
N VAL A 210 -33.43 21.23 14.82
CA VAL A 210 -34.51 20.56 15.57
C VAL A 210 -35.27 21.52 16.49
N LYS A 211 -34.67 22.62 16.96
CA LYS A 211 -35.39 23.63 17.76
C LYS A 211 -36.58 24.24 17.02
N ASN A 212 -36.54 24.24 15.70
CA ASN A 212 -37.60 24.77 14.83
C ASN A 212 -38.55 23.67 14.32
N CYS A 213 -38.30 22.39 14.65
CA CYS A 213 -39.13 21.27 14.24
C CYS A 213 -40.41 21.24 15.09
N LYS A 214 -41.58 21.23 14.44
CA LYS A 214 -42.89 21.14 15.09
C LYS A 214 -43.43 19.71 15.17
N ASP A 215 -42.66 18.74 14.69
CA ASP A 215 -43.03 17.32 14.70
C ASP A 215 -42.75 16.67 16.06
N GLY A 216 -43.17 15.40 16.22
CA GLY A 216 -43.06 14.68 17.49
C GLY A 216 -41.61 14.44 17.96
N PRO A 217 -41.39 14.14 19.26
CA PRO A 217 -40.06 14.00 19.87
C PRO A 217 -39.15 12.96 19.20
N ILE A 218 -39.73 11.87 18.69
CA ILE A 218 -38.99 10.80 18.01
C ILE A 218 -38.43 11.31 16.67
N VAL A 219 -39.22 12.09 15.93
CA VAL A 219 -38.79 12.68 14.64
C VAL A 219 -37.69 13.70 14.88
N ALA A 220 -37.86 14.55 15.89
CA ALA A 220 -36.85 15.49 16.36
C ALA A 220 -35.52 14.79 16.72
N GLN A 221 -35.56 13.68 17.45
CA GLN A 221 -34.37 12.92 17.83
C GLN A 221 -33.65 12.30 16.62
N ASN A 222 -34.41 11.74 15.67
CA ASN A 222 -33.87 11.19 14.43
C ASN A 222 -33.22 12.28 13.56
N MET A 223 -33.82 13.47 13.50
CA MET A 223 -33.29 14.62 12.74
C MET A 223 -31.99 15.19 13.35
N ALA A 224 -31.88 15.22 14.69
CA ALA A 224 -30.66 15.66 15.38
C ALA A 224 -29.48 14.70 15.19
N SER A 225 -29.76 13.45 14.81
CA SER A 225 -28.75 12.40 14.67
C SER A 225 -28.22 12.33 13.24
N ALA A 226 -26.98 11.87 13.08
CA ALA A 226 -26.34 11.68 11.79
C ALA A 226 -25.50 10.40 11.78
N SER A 227 -25.47 9.72 10.64
CA SER A 227 -24.56 8.58 10.45
C SER A 227 -23.14 9.07 10.19
N SER A 228 -22.14 8.21 10.40
CA SER A 228 -20.74 8.52 10.02
C SER A 228 -20.60 8.84 8.52
N LYS A 229 -21.40 8.19 7.68
CA LYS A 229 -21.46 8.44 6.23
C LYS A 229 -21.98 9.83 5.88
N ASP A 230 -22.99 10.33 6.61
CA ASP A 230 -23.53 11.68 6.39
C ASP A 230 -22.49 12.75 6.71
N VAL A 231 -21.78 12.58 7.84
CA VAL A 231 -20.71 13.49 8.24
C VAL A 231 -19.56 13.43 7.22
N TRP A 232 -19.17 12.22 6.80
CA TRP A 232 -18.14 12.04 5.77
C TRP A 232 -18.49 12.73 4.45
N LYS A 233 -19.75 12.62 4.00
CA LYS A 233 -20.24 13.29 2.80
C LYS A 233 -20.14 14.80 2.93
N TYR A 234 -20.60 15.35 4.05
CA TYR A 234 -20.49 16.79 4.33
C TYR A 234 -19.04 17.28 4.31
N ILE A 235 -18.12 16.58 4.96
CA ILE A 235 -16.69 16.93 4.98
C ILE A 235 -16.07 16.85 3.58
N SER A 236 -16.45 15.84 2.80
CA SER A 236 -15.97 15.66 1.42
C SER A 236 -16.45 16.79 0.51
N GLU A 237 -17.70 17.23 0.66
CA GLU A 237 -18.29 18.35 -0.10
C GLU A 237 -17.68 19.70 0.26
N LEU A 238 -17.23 19.89 1.51
CA LEU A 238 -16.52 21.11 1.92
C LEU A 238 -15.14 21.26 1.26
N GLY A 239 -14.56 20.18 0.73
CA GLY A 239 -13.28 20.24 0.00
C GLY A 239 -12.09 20.70 0.84
N ILE A 240 -12.12 20.47 2.16
CA ILE A 240 -11.10 20.95 3.11
C ILE A 240 -9.76 20.24 2.90
N SER A 241 -9.79 18.96 2.47
CA SER A 241 -8.61 18.14 2.30
C SER A 241 -8.37 17.78 0.84
N LYS A 242 -7.09 17.75 0.46
CA LYS A 242 -6.62 17.11 -0.78
C LYS A 242 -6.46 15.60 -0.62
N VAL A 243 -6.39 15.12 0.62
CA VAL A 243 -6.24 13.69 0.97
C VAL A 243 -7.61 13.03 0.91
N GLN A 244 -7.68 11.84 0.32
CA GLN A 244 -8.91 11.05 0.32
C GLN A 244 -9.14 10.47 1.72
N LEU A 245 -10.16 10.97 2.40
CA LEU A 245 -10.58 10.48 3.71
C LEU A 245 -11.54 9.31 3.52
N ALA A 246 -11.38 8.24 4.28
CA ALA A 246 -12.36 7.16 4.37
C ALA A 246 -13.40 7.47 5.45
N VAL A 247 -14.53 6.75 5.42
CA VAL A 247 -15.57 6.87 6.47
C VAL A 247 -15.01 6.49 7.84
N GLN A 248 -14.11 5.50 7.89
CA GLN A 248 -13.45 5.05 9.12
C GLN A 248 -12.59 6.15 9.75
N ASP A 249 -11.91 6.97 8.94
CA ASP A 249 -11.13 8.09 9.44
C ASP A 249 -12.05 9.10 10.15
N ILE A 250 -13.20 9.42 9.54
CA ILE A 250 -14.19 10.31 10.16
C ILE A 250 -14.76 9.71 11.45
N GLU A 251 -14.96 8.40 11.53
CA GLU A 251 -15.38 7.74 12.77
C GLU A 251 -14.35 7.92 13.89
N THR A 252 -13.05 7.92 13.59
CA THR A 252 -12.03 8.21 14.61
C THR A 252 -12.15 9.64 15.14
N ILE A 253 -12.41 10.63 14.27
CA ILE A 253 -12.65 12.03 14.67
C ILE A 253 -13.93 12.16 15.47
N LEU A 254 -15.02 11.49 15.06
CA LEU A 254 -16.28 11.50 15.80
C LEU A 254 -16.12 10.88 17.20
N ASN A 255 -15.28 9.85 17.36
CA ASN A 255 -14.94 9.32 18.69
C ASN A 255 -14.24 10.36 19.56
N THR A 256 -13.36 11.21 19.02
CA THR A 256 -12.76 12.31 19.80
C THR A 256 -13.80 13.29 20.31
N LEU A 257 -14.84 13.61 19.52
CA LEU A 257 -15.95 14.47 19.97
C LEU A 257 -16.78 13.82 21.08
N VAL A 258 -16.90 12.49 21.05
CA VAL A 258 -17.54 11.73 22.13
C VAL A 258 -16.70 11.79 23.41
N TYR A 259 -15.38 11.64 23.31
CA TYR A 259 -14.48 11.74 24.46
C TYR A 259 -14.40 13.15 25.04
N ASP A 260 -14.52 14.19 24.22
CA ASP A 260 -14.65 15.58 24.65
C ASP A 260 -15.99 15.87 25.37
N GLY A 261 -16.95 14.94 25.34
CA GLY A 261 -18.31 15.15 25.86
C GLY A 261 -19.17 16.10 25.02
N LYS A 262 -18.75 16.40 23.79
CA LYS A 262 -19.46 17.28 22.84
C LYS A 262 -20.48 16.54 21.98
N ALA A 263 -20.33 15.22 21.85
CA ALA A 263 -21.22 14.37 21.07
C ALA A 263 -21.53 13.07 21.82
N GLU A 264 -22.66 12.46 21.47
CA GLU A 264 -23.02 11.11 21.91
C GLU A 264 -23.09 10.19 20.70
N ARG A 265 -22.77 8.91 20.94
CA ARG A 265 -22.86 7.83 19.95
C ARG A 265 -23.92 6.82 20.39
N SER A 266 -24.84 6.50 19.49
CA SER A 266 -25.81 5.41 19.66
C SER A 266 -25.61 4.35 18.58
N VAL A 267 -25.93 3.10 18.92
CA VAL A 267 -25.87 1.95 18.01
C VAL A 267 -27.30 1.54 17.68
N LEU A 268 -27.64 1.51 16.40
CA LEU A 268 -28.93 1.03 15.92
C LEU A 268 -28.96 -0.51 15.89
N ALA A 269 -30.16 -1.09 15.76
CA ALA A 269 -30.35 -2.55 15.77
C ALA A 269 -29.63 -3.28 14.63
N ASP A 270 -29.32 -2.57 13.54
CA ASP A 270 -28.56 -3.06 12.40
C ASP A 270 -27.03 -2.96 12.60
N GLY A 271 -26.57 -2.44 13.74
CA GLY A 271 -25.17 -2.19 14.05
C GLY A 271 -24.64 -0.84 13.51
N SER A 272 -25.48 -0.03 12.86
CA SER A 272 -25.08 1.29 12.36
C SER A 272 -24.84 2.27 13.50
N LEU A 273 -23.77 3.07 13.38
CA LEU A 273 -23.40 4.10 14.34
C LEU A 273 -24.06 5.44 13.99
N MET A 274 -24.75 6.02 14.96
CA MET A 274 -25.35 7.35 14.88
C MET A 274 -24.71 8.28 15.90
N TYR A 275 -24.52 9.53 15.49
CA TYR A 275 -23.88 10.56 16.29
C TYR A 275 -24.81 11.78 16.41
N ARG A 276 -24.83 12.39 17.59
CA ARG A 276 -25.58 13.64 17.83
C ARG A 276 -24.75 14.59 18.69
N ALA A 277 -24.89 15.89 18.47
CA ALA A 277 -24.28 16.89 19.33
C ALA A 277 -25.01 16.95 20.67
N VAL A 278 -24.25 17.14 21.74
CA VAL A 278 -24.74 17.27 23.12
C VAL A 278 -24.18 18.54 23.73
N GLU A 279 -24.98 19.15 24.59
CA GLU A 279 -24.55 20.29 25.41
C GLU A 279 -24.39 19.80 26.84
N SER A 280 -23.39 20.36 27.54
CA SER A 280 -23.24 20.09 28.97
C SER A 280 -24.51 20.54 29.69
N LEU A 281 -25.11 19.62 30.44
CA LEU A 281 -26.30 19.91 31.25
C LEU A 281 -25.98 20.85 32.41
N LEU A 282 -24.71 20.90 32.82
CA LEU A 282 -24.25 21.70 33.96
C LEU A 282 -23.21 22.72 33.50
N PRO A 283 -23.29 23.96 34.00
CA PRO A 283 -22.22 24.93 33.79
C PRO A 283 -20.94 24.48 34.51
N PRO A 284 -19.77 25.03 34.14
CA PRO A 284 -18.52 24.75 34.84
C PRO A 284 -18.65 25.09 36.34
N PRO A 285 -18.18 24.20 37.24
CA PRO A 285 -18.33 24.37 38.68
C PRO A 285 -17.58 25.61 39.17
N GLY A 286 -18.01 26.19 40.30
CA GLY A 286 -17.39 27.41 40.83
C GLY A 286 -15.90 27.28 41.15
N ILE A 287 -15.44 26.07 41.52
CA ILE A 287 -14.04 25.83 41.87
C ILE A 287 -13.07 26.15 40.73
N VAL A 288 -13.40 25.79 39.48
CA VAL A 288 -12.54 26.06 38.31
C VAL A 288 -12.60 27.53 37.87
N ARG A 289 -13.51 28.33 38.43
CA ARG A 289 -13.61 29.78 38.18
C ARG A 289 -12.71 30.60 39.10
N THR A 290 -12.10 29.96 40.09
CA THR A 290 -11.19 30.60 41.04
C THR A 290 -9.76 30.15 40.78
N PRO A 291 -8.76 31.02 40.98
CA PRO A 291 -7.36 30.65 40.75
C PRO A 291 -6.93 29.48 41.64
N CYS A 292 -7.50 29.35 42.84
CA CYS A 292 -7.23 28.24 43.75
C CYS A 292 -7.60 26.86 43.16
N GLY A 293 -8.68 26.77 42.38
CA GLY A 293 -9.15 25.49 41.81
C GLY A 293 -8.28 24.95 40.68
N VAL A 294 -7.42 25.79 40.09
CA VAL A 294 -6.48 25.43 39.02
C VAL A 294 -5.02 25.70 39.40
N CYS A 295 -4.77 26.03 40.68
CA CYS A 295 -3.45 26.43 41.14
C CYS A 295 -2.47 25.23 41.13
N PRO A 296 -1.36 25.31 40.39
CA PRO A 296 -0.40 24.20 40.29
C PRO A 296 0.35 23.93 41.60
N ILE A 297 0.42 24.94 42.47
CA ILE A 297 1.13 24.88 43.77
C ILE A 297 0.17 24.88 44.96
N LEU A 298 -1.10 24.54 44.76
CA LEU A 298 -2.14 24.55 45.81
C LEU A 298 -1.70 23.82 47.08
N LYS A 299 -1.05 22.66 46.92
CA LYS A 299 -0.58 21.83 48.04
C LYS A 299 0.52 22.48 48.89
N GLN A 300 1.19 23.50 48.37
CA GLN A 300 2.25 24.24 49.06
C GLN A 300 1.74 25.54 49.67
N CYS A 301 0.49 25.93 49.39
CA CYS A 301 -0.12 27.14 49.90
C CYS A 301 -0.66 26.90 51.32
N SER A 302 -0.19 27.70 52.28
CA SER A 302 -0.61 27.66 53.69
C SER A 302 -0.68 29.08 54.22
N ASP A 303 -1.29 29.24 55.39
CA ASP A 303 -1.19 30.42 56.25
C ASP A 303 0.25 30.74 56.70
N ILE A 304 1.18 29.79 56.59
CA ILE A 304 2.58 29.94 56.97
C ILE A 304 3.49 29.64 55.77
N GLY A 305 4.58 30.41 55.63
CA GLY A 305 5.60 30.20 54.61
C GLY A 305 5.56 31.20 53.46
N SER A 306 6.43 30.98 52.46
CA SER A 306 6.62 31.91 51.34
C SER A 306 5.47 31.89 50.32
N ILE A 307 4.73 30.77 50.24
CA ILE A 307 3.56 30.61 49.36
C ILE A 307 2.32 30.66 50.24
N ASN A 308 1.61 31.78 50.22
CA ASN A 308 0.41 31.98 51.02
C ASN A 308 -0.63 32.80 50.26
N PRO A 309 -1.90 32.81 50.71
CA PRO A 309 -2.96 33.56 50.05
C PRO A 309 -2.72 35.09 50.06
N ASN A 310 -2.04 35.62 51.07
CA ASN A 310 -1.83 37.07 51.23
C ASN A 310 -0.86 37.65 50.20
N ASN A 311 0.10 36.84 49.72
CA ASN A 311 1.09 37.23 48.71
C ASN A 311 0.91 36.46 47.39
N CYS A 312 -0.27 35.90 47.15
CA CYS A 312 -0.54 35.03 46.01
C CYS A 312 -0.65 35.84 44.70
N VAL A 313 0.36 35.72 43.83
CA VAL A 313 0.39 36.35 42.50
C VAL A 313 -0.83 35.95 41.67
N TYR A 314 -1.20 34.67 41.66
CA TYR A 314 -2.37 34.18 40.90
C TYR A 314 -3.69 34.81 41.33
N MET A 315 -3.82 35.19 42.60
CA MET A 315 -5.04 35.84 43.11
C MET A 315 -5.02 37.33 42.78
N THR A 316 -3.86 37.99 42.92
CA THR A 316 -3.69 39.40 42.54
C THR A 316 -4.00 39.61 41.06
N GLU A 317 -3.37 38.83 40.17
CA GLU A 317 -3.60 38.92 38.71
C GLU A 317 -5.05 38.61 38.31
N TRP A 318 -5.76 37.76 39.07
CA TRP A 318 -7.15 37.42 38.76
C TRP A 318 -8.16 38.48 39.24
N LEU A 319 -7.79 39.30 40.23
CA LEU A 319 -8.64 40.38 40.76
C LEU A 319 -8.46 41.70 40.00
N GLU A 320 -7.37 41.87 39.26
CA GLU A 320 -7.13 42.99 38.33
C GLU A 320 -7.97 42.86 37.05
#